data_AF-A0A3B9EMM4-F1
#
_entry.id   AF-A0A3B9EMM4-F1
#
_cell.length_a   1.000
_cell.length_b   1.000
_cell.length_c   1.000
_cell.angle_alpha   90.00
_cell.angle_beta   90.00
_cell.angle_gamma   90.00
#
_symmetry.space_group_name_H-M   'P 1'
#
loop_
_entity.id
_entity.type
_entity.pdbx_description
1 polymer ?
#
loop_
_entity_poly.entity_id
_entity_poly.type
_entity_poly.pdbx_seq_one_letter_code
_entity_poly.pdbx_strand_id
1 'polypeptide(L)'
;AEFLAMILVVVYVGAVAVLFMFVVMMLDINFTQLRSGFLQYLPLGALIGLILLAEMVVVAGGWQSISAGAQMAKAVAPIIEGTTNTHALGGLIYTHNVYLFQAAGMILLVAMIGAIVLTHRRRDGVKKQRIADQNARGTDTVETRKVEVGKGI
;
A
#
# COMPACT_ATOMS: atom_id res chain seq x y z
N ALA A 1 -3.61 -0.60 25.38
CA ALA A 1 -3.34 0.30 24.23
C ALA A 1 -4.56 0.34 23.31
N GLU A 2 -5.61 1.05 23.71
CA GLU A 2 -6.93 1.03 23.04
C GLU A 2 -6.88 1.64 21.63
N PHE A 3 -6.18 2.77 21.48
CA PHE A 3 -6.05 3.46 20.19
C PHE A 3 -5.38 2.61 19.10
N LEU A 4 -4.27 1.93 19.43
CA LEU A 4 -3.55 1.10 18.47
C LEU A 4 -4.38 -0.11 18.05
N ALA A 5 -5.11 -0.72 19.00
CA ALA A 5 -6.02 -1.83 18.70
C ALA A 5 -7.13 -1.40 17.72
N MET A 6 -7.72 -0.22 17.92
CA MET A 6 -8.73 0.30 16.98
C MET A 6 -8.16 0.60 15.59
N ILE A 7 -6.99 1.23 15.50
CA ILE A 7 -6.34 1.50 14.21
C ILE A 7 -5.98 0.20 13.47
N LEU A 8 -5.54 -0.83 14.18
CA LEU A 8 -5.24 -2.13 13.57
C LEU A 8 -6.47 -2.69 12.84
N VAL A 9 -7.64 -2.65 13.49
CA VAL A 9 -8.89 -3.12 12.86
C VAL A 9 -9.26 -2.23 11.67
N VAL A 10 -9.26 -0.90 11.83
CA VAL A 10 -9.67 0.02 10.76
C VAL A 10 -8.77 -0.09 9.52
N VAL A 11 -7.45 -0.12 9.70
CA VAL A 11 -6.51 -0.10 8.58
C VAL A 11 -6.28 -1.50 8.03
N TYR A 12 -5.93 -2.45 8.89
CA TYR A 12 -5.53 -3.79 8.42
C TYR A 12 -6.75 -4.60 7.97
N VAL A 13 -7.79 -4.64 8.79
CA VAL A 13 -9.01 -5.39 8.45
C VAL A 13 -9.92 -4.57 7.54
N GLY A 14 -10.11 -3.29 7.82
CA GLY A 14 -11.04 -2.45 7.06
C GLY A 14 -10.55 -2.05 5.67
N ALA A 15 -9.29 -1.62 5.53
CA ALA A 15 -8.77 -1.16 4.24
C ALA A 15 -7.96 -2.24 3.51
N VAL A 16 -6.94 -2.81 4.15
CA VAL A 16 -5.97 -3.70 3.48
C VAL A 16 -6.60 -5.04 3.11
N ALA A 17 -7.25 -5.73 4.05
CA ALA A 17 -7.87 -7.02 3.77
C ALA A 17 -9.00 -6.91 2.75
N VAL A 18 -9.82 -5.85 2.82
CA VAL A 18 -10.89 -5.60 1.84
C VAL A 18 -10.33 -5.32 0.44
N LEU A 19 -9.29 -4.48 0.31
CA LEU A 19 -8.61 -4.27 -0.97
C LEU A 19 -8.08 -5.59 -1.53
N PHE A 20 -7.49 -6.42 -0.68
CA PHE A 20 -6.97 -7.74 -1.07
C PHE A 20 -8.10 -8.67 -1.52
N MET A 21 -9.26 -8.67 -0.86
CA MET A 21 -10.43 -9.42 -1.29
C MET A 21 -10.91 -9.02 -2.68
N PHE A 22 -10.96 -7.72 -3.00
CA PHE A 22 -11.26 -7.28 -4.36
C PHE A 22 -10.26 -7.82 -5.38
N VAL A 23 -8.97 -7.75 -5.08
CA VAL A 23 -7.91 -8.24 -5.97
C VAL A 23 -8.01 -9.74 -6.20
N VAL A 24 -8.18 -10.52 -5.14
CA VAL A 24 -8.32 -11.98 -5.21
C VAL A 24 -9.58 -12.40 -5.96
N MET A 25 -10.68 -11.65 -5.84
CA MET A 25 -11.91 -11.94 -6.59
C MET A 25 -11.81 -11.59 -8.08
N MET A 26 -11.08 -10.53 -8.44
CA MET A 26 -10.89 -10.14 -9.85
C MET A 26 -9.91 -11.05 -10.58
N LEU A 27 -8.96 -11.65 -9.87
CA LEU A 27 -7.97 -12.57 -10.43
C LEU A 27 -8.46 -14.01 -10.31
N ASP A 28 -8.62 -14.70 -11.44
CA ASP A 28 -8.93 -16.13 -11.44
C ASP A 28 -7.68 -16.96 -11.09
N ILE A 29 -7.37 -17.06 -9.80
CA ILE A 29 -6.19 -17.77 -9.29
C ILE A 29 -6.48 -19.27 -9.22
N ASN A 30 -5.77 -20.06 -10.02
CA ASN A 30 -5.89 -21.51 -9.98
C ASN A 30 -5.05 -22.15 -8.85
N PHE A 31 -5.70 -22.39 -7.71
CA PHE A 31 -5.07 -22.98 -6.52
C PHE A 31 -4.57 -24.41 -6.69
N THR A 32 -4.96 -25.13 -7.75
CA THR A 32 -4.55 -26.52 -7.96
C THR A 32 -3.10 -26.65 -8.40
N GLN A 33 -2.60 -25.72 -9.23
CA GLN A 33 -1.19 -25.70 -9.65
C GLN A 33 -0.27 -25.25 -8.50
N LEU A 34 -0.71 -24.31 -7.66
CA LEU A 34 0.04 -23.84 -6.48
C LEU A 34 0.30 -24.95 -5.44
N ARG A 35 -0.58 -25.96 -5.36
CA ARG A 35 -0.40 -27.10 -4.45
C ARG A 35 0.50 -28.20 -5.02
N SER A 36 0.81 -28.17 -6.31
CA SER A 36 1.74 -29.12 -6.91
C SER A 36 3.16 -28.86 -6.38
N GLY A 37 3.78 -29.85 -5.75
CA GLY A 37 5.13 -29.74 -5.17
C GLY A 37 5.22 -29.26 -3.72
N PHE A 38 4.14 -28.76 -3.10
CA PHE A 38 4.15 -28.34 -1.68
C PHE A 38 4.60 -29.47 -0.73
N LEU A 39 4.08 -30.69 -0.95
CA LEU A 39 4.41 -31.86 -0.13
C LEU A 39 5.88 -32.29 -0.25
N GLN A 40 6.55 -31.98 -1.36
CA GLN A 40 7.95 -32.34 -1.59
C GLN A 40 8.90 -31.45 -0.79
N TYR A 41 8.57 -30.16 -0.63
CA TYR A 41 9.37 -29.20 0.14
C TYR A 41 8.99 -29.10 1.62
N LEU A 42 7.86 -29.70 2.01
CA LEU A 42 7.37 -29.74 3.40
C LEU A 42 8.41 -30.23 4.42
N PRO A 43 9.14 -31.35 4.22
CA PRO A 43 10.11 -31.81 5.22
C PRO A 43 11.28 -30.85 5.41
N LEU A 44 11.77 -30.22 4.32
CA LEU A 44 12.83 -29.23 4.39
C LEU A 44 12.36 -27.93 5.07
N GLY A 45 11.16 -27.46 4.71
CA GLY A 45 10.54 -26.30 5.34
C GLY A 45 10.25 -26.51 6.83
N ALA A 46 9.82 -27.72 7.20
CA ALA A 46 9.58 -28.10 8.59
C ALA A 46 10.89 -28.12 9.39
N LEU A 47 11.99 -28.64 8.82
CA LEU A 47 13.31 -28.61 9.44
C LEU A 47 13.76 -27.17 9.72
N ILE A 48 13.67 -26.28 8.73
CA ILE A 48 14.03 -24.87 8.87
C ILE A 48 13.13 -24.18 9.92
N GLY A 49 11.82 -24.43 9.86
CA GLY A 49 10.86 -23.90 10.83
C GLY A 49 11.17 -24.34 12.26
N LEU A 50 11.53 -25.61 12.46
CA LEU A 50 11.95 -26.13 13.77
C LEU A 50 13.23 -25.47 14.29
N ILE A 51 14.21 -25.26 13.41
CA ILE A 51 15.46 -24.57 13.77
C ILE A 51 15.14 -23.14 14.22
N LEU A 52 14.34 -22.38 13.47
CA LEU A 52 13.96 -21.02 13.84
C LEU A 52 13.14 -20.98 15.14
N LEU A 53 12.26 -21.95 15.36
CA LEU A 53 11.49 -22.06 16.60
C LEU A 53 12.41 -22.35 17.79
N ALA A 54 13.35 -23.29 17.63
CA ALA A 54 14.37 -23.58 18.64
C ALA A 54 15.23 -22.34 18.94
N GLU A 55 15.64 -21.59 17.91
CA GLU A 55 16.39 -20.33 18.07
C GLU A 55 15.58 -19.29 18.86
N MET A 56 14.30 -19.08 18.52
CA MET A 56 13.40 -18.19 19.29
C MET A 56 13.28 -18.61 20.76
N VAL A 57 13.19 -19.91 21.06
CA VAL A 57 13.13 -20.42 22.44
C VAL A 57 14.43 -20.18 23.18
N VAL A 58 15.58 -20.40 22.53
CA VAL A 58 16.90 -20.14 23.13
C VAL A 58 17.10 -18.64 23.38
N VAL A 59 16.70 -17.77 22.46
CA VAL A 59 16.77 -16.31 22.64
C VAL A 59 15.85 -15.85 23.77
N ALA A 60 14.60 -16.34 23.79
CA ALA A 60 13.63 -15.99 24.83
C ALA A 60 14.06 -16.51 26.22
N GLY A 61 14.62 -17.72 26.30
CA GLY A 61 15.15 -18.30 27.53
C GLY A 61 16.45 -17.65 27.99
N GLY A 62 17.34 -17.29 27.04
CA GLY A 62 18.59 -16.58 27.30
C GLY A 62 18.38 -15.17 27.85
N TRP A 63 17.24 -14.54 27.53
CA TRP A 63 16.87 -13.22 28.04
C TRP A 63 16.69 -13.17 29.57
N GLN A 64 16.32 -14.29 30.20
CA GLN A 64 16.17 -14.37 31.65
C GLN A 64 17.52 -14.45 32.40
N SER A 65 18.60 -14.83 31.70
CA SER A 65 19.94 -14.98 32.24
C SER A 65 20.74 -13.67 32.29
N ILE A 66 20.35 -12.65 31.49
CA ILE A 66 21.01 -11.34 31.46
C ILE A 66 20.42 -10.44 32.56
N SER A 67 20.82 -10.69 33.81
CA SER A 67 20.46 -9.88 34.98
C SER A 67 20.81 -8.39 34.85
N ALA A 68 21.75 -8.04 33.96
CA ALA A 68 22.15 -6.66 33.67
C ALA A 68 21.16 -5.89 32.76
N GLY A 69 20.43 -6.57 31.86
CA GLY A 69 19.49 -5.93 30.93
C GLY A 69 18.09 -5.70 31.53
N ALA A 70 17.69 -6.55 32.48
CA ALA A 70 16.40 -6.46 33.17
C ALA A 70 16.25 -5.17 34.01
N GLN A 71 17.35 -4.53 34.43
CA GLN A 71 17.30 -3.23 35.12
C GLN A 71 17.02 -2.07 34.18
N MET A 72 17.43 -2.13 32.90
CA MET A 72 17.09 -1.10 31.91
C MET A 72 15.63 -1.20 31.44
N ALA A 73 15.06 -2.41 31.41
CA ALA A 73 13.63 -2.60 31.09
C ALA A 73 12.68 -2.12 32.21
N LYS A 74 13.18 -2.00 33.44
CA LYS A 74 12.43 -1.41 34.58
C LYS A 74 12.46 0.12 34.61
N ALA A 75 13.21 0.77 33.73
CA ALA A 75 13.00 2.18 33.44
C ALA A 75 11.73 2.34 32.60
N VAL A 76 10.60 1.92 33.17
CA VAL A 76 9.27 2.30 32.69
C VAL A 76 9.26 3.81 32.80
N ALA A 77 9.33 4.50 31.65
CA ALA A 77 9.15 5.94 31.62
C ALA A 77 7.87 6.26 32.41
N PRO A 78 7.92 7.21 33.36
CA PRO A 78 6.78 7.47 34.23
C PRO A 78 5.57 7.77 33.37
N ILE A 79 4.62 6.85 33.34
CA ILE A 79 3.35 7.05 32.66
C ILE A 79 2.64 8.07 33.52
N ILE A 80 2.50 9.29 33.01
CA ILE A 80 1.78 10.36 33.69
C ILE A 80 0.36 9.87 33.89
N GLU A 81 -0.01 9.58 35.15
CA GLU A 81 -1.34 9.11 35.51
C GLU A 81 -2.40 10.08 34.97
N GLY A 82 -3.41 9.52 34.29
CA GLY A 82 -4.48 10.30 33.66
C GLY A 82 -4.26 10.66 32.18
N THR A 83 -3.11 10.35 31.58
CA THR A 83 -2.91 10.58 30.14
C THR A 83 -3.46 9.43 29.31
N THR A 84 -4.32 9.72 28.33
CA THR A 84 -4.79 8.71 27.38
C THR A 84 -3.68 8.25 26.45
N ASN A 85 -3.70 6.98 26.05
CA ASN A 85 -2.72 6.43 25.10
C ASN A 85 -2.63 7.26 23.81
N THR A 86 -3.77 7.76 23.32
CA THR A 86 -3.84 8.62 22.13
C THR A 86 -3.10 9.94 22.34
N HIS A 87 -3.28 10.57 23.50
CA HIS A 87 -2.62 11.84 23.81
C HIS A 87 -1.10 11.67 23.96
N ALA A 88 -0.66 10.63 24.66
CA ALA A 88 0.76 10.32 24.80
C ALA A 88 1.44 10.04 23.46
N LEU A 89 0.80 9.23 22.60
CA LEU A 89 1.31 8.93 21.26
C LEU A 89 1.33 10.17 20.36
N GLY A 90 0.28 11.00 20.43
CA GLY A 90 0.20 12.26 19.72
C GLY A 90 1.33 13.20 20.10
N GLY A 91 1.60 13.37 21.39
CA GLY A 91 2.74 14.16 21.86
C GLY A 91 4.06 13.68 21.25
N LEU A 92 4.32 12.36 21.29
CA LEU A 92 5.56 11.81 20.74
C LEU A 92 5.69 11.97 19.21
N ILE A 93 4.61 11.75 18.46
CA ILE A 93 4.60 11.84 17.00
C ILE A 93 4.73 13.29 16.53
N TYR A 94 3.97 14.21 17.13
CA TYR A 94 3.90 15.59 16.66
C TYR A 94 5.00 16.49 17.21
N THR A 95 5.63 16.18 18.35
CA THR A 95 6.70 17.01 18.90
C THR A 95 8.10 16.45 18.65
N HIS A 96 8.32 15.14 18.86
CA HIS A 96 9.65 14.54 18.74
C HIS A 96 9.88 13.88 17.38
N ASN A 97 8.89 13.16 16.85
CA ASN A 97 9.01 12.37 15.64
C ASN A 97 8.34 13.00 14.40
N VAL A 98 8.27 14.33 14.36
CA VAL A 98 7.56 15.07 13.30
C VAL A 98 8.12 14.78 11.90
N TYR A 99 9.42 14.58 11.78
CA TYR A 99 10.06 14.21 10.51
C TYR A 99 9.61 12.84 10.01
N LEU A 100 9.49 11.85 10.89
CA LEU A 100 8.99 10.52 10.53
C LEU A 100 7.51 10.58 10.13
N PHE A 101 6.73 11.40 10.82
CA PHE A 101 5.33 11.63 10.47
C PHE A 101 5.19 12.26 9.07
N GLN A 102 6.00 13.28 8.76
CA GLN A 102 5.99 13.91 7.44
C GLN A 102 6.48 12.95 6.34
N ALA A 103 7.51 12.15 6.62
CA ALA A 103 7.99 11.13 5.69
C ALA A 103 6.90 10.07 5.40
N ALA A 104 6.15 9.63 6.42
CA ALA A 104 5.00 8.74 6.22
C ALA A 104 3.93 9.39 5.34
N GLY A 105 3.64 10.69 5.52
CA GLY A 105 2.74 11.45 4.65
C GLY A 105 3.22 11.49 3.19
N MET A 106 4.53 11.69 2.97
CA MET A 106 5.12 11.62 1.62
C MET A 106 4.98 10.23 1.00
N ILE A 107 5.18 9.17 1.78
CA ILE A 107 4.98 7.78 1.30
C ILE A 107 3.52 7.57 0.88
N LEU A 108 2.55 8.01 1.67
CA LEU A 108 1.12 7.88 1.34
C LEU A 108 0.76 8.67 0.07
N LEU A 109 1.32 9.88 -0.10
CA LEU A 109 1.12 10.69 -1.29
C LEU A 109 1.67 9.97 -2.54
N VAL A 110 2.91 9.46 -2.46
CA VAL A 110 3.54 8.72 -3.56
C VAL A 110 2.76 7.46 -3.87
N ALA A 111 2.28 6.72 -2.86
CA ALA A 111 1.46 5.52 -3.05
C ALA A 111 0.16 5.84 -3.80
N MET A 112 -0.53 6.95 -3.45
CA MET A 112 -1.75 7.38 -4.14
C MET A 112 -1.48 7.74 -5.60
N ILE A 113 -0.44 8.55 -5.87
CA ILE A 113 -0.05 8.91 -7.24
C ILE A 113 0.30 7.65 -8.04
N GLY A 114 1.10 6.74 -7.45
CA GLY A 114 1.49 5.48 -8.07
C GLY A 114 0.29 4.61 -8.44
N ALA A 115 -0.67 4.44 -7.53
CA ALA A 115 -1.89 3.67 -7.77
C ALA A 115 -2.74 4.27 -8.90
N ILE A 116 -2.92 5.60 -8.93
CA ILE A 116 -3.69 6.28 -9.98
C ILE A 116 -3.00 6.14 -11.34
N VAL A 117 -1.70 6.41 -11.42
CA VAL A 117 -0.95 6.33 -12.68
C VAL A 117 -0.95 4.91 -13.23
N LEU A 118 -0.80 3.90 -12.37
CA LEU A 118 -0.79 2.50 -12.79
C LEU A 118 -2.15 2.01 -13.30
N THR A 119 -3.24 2.52 -12.72
CA THR A 119 -4.63 2.16 -13.12
C THR A 119 -5.18 3.05 -14.23
N HIS A 120 -4.49 4.15 -14.57
CA HIS A 120 -4.94 5.09 -15.59
C HIS A 120 -4.81 4.50 -17.00
N ARG A 121 -5.88 3.83 -17.45
CA ARG A 121 -5.96 3.27 -18.80
C ARG A 121 -6.30 4.37 -19.81
N ARG A 122 -5.43 4.59 -20.79
CA ARG A 122 -5.75 5.41 -21.96
C ARG A 122 -6.68 4.61 -22.89
N ARG A 123 -7.76 5.25 -23.35
CA ARG A 123 -8.66 4.68 -24.35
C ARG A 123 -8.10 4.95 -25.73
N ASP A 124 -7.72 3.90 -26.44
CA ASP A 124 -7.29 3.99 -27.83
C ASP A 124 -8.50 4.22 -28.74
N GLY A 125 -8.28 4.89 -29.88
CA GLY A 125 -9.32 5.22 -30.86
C GLY A 125 -10.10 6.51 -30.61
N VAL A 126 -9.79 7.27 -29.55
CA VAL A 126 -10.40 8.59 -29.31
C VAL A 126 -9.60 9.65 -30.06
N LYS A 127 -10.25 10.33 -31.03
CA LYS A 127 -9.65 11.49 -31.71
C LYS A 127 -9.48 12.61 -30.68
N LYS A 128 -8.24 13.03 -30.44
CA LYS A 128 -7.94 14.17 -29.57
C LYS A 128 -7.68 15.40 -30.42
N GLN A 129 -8.25 16.53 -30.02
CA GLN A 129 -7.98 17.80 -30.67
C GLN A 129 -6.59 18.28 -30.27
N ARG A 130 -5.76 18.62 -31.28
CA ARG A 130 -4.49 19.30 -31.07
C ARG A 130 -4.61 20.68 -31.71
N ILE A 131 -4.75 21.70 -30.85
CA ILE A 131 -5.08 23.08 -31.26
C ILE A 131 -4.01 23.63 -32.21
N ALA A 132 -2.72 23.34 -31.93
CA ALA A 132 -1.62 23.73 -32.80
C ALA A 132 -1.78 23.16 -34.22
N ASP A 133 -2.03 21.85 -34.33
CA ASP A 133 -2.21 21.17 -35.62
C ASP A 133 -3.50 21.61 -36.32
N GLN A 134 -4.53 22.06 -35.58
CA GLN A 134 -5.79 22.55 -36.14
C GLN A 134 -5.69 23.97 -36.69
N ASN A 135 -4.98 24.86 -35.99
CA ASN A 135 -4.76 26.24 -36.43
C ASN A 135 -3.72 26.33 -37.54
N ALA A 136 -2.78 25.39 -37.61
CA ALA A 136 -1.79 25.28 -38.68
C ALA A 136 -2.36 24.70 -39.99
N ARG A 137 -3.65 24.34 -40.05
CA ARG A 137 -4.27 23.85 -41.28
C ARG A 137 -4.32 24.97 -42.32
N GLY A 138 -3.69 24.73 -43.47
CA GLY A 138 -3.77 25.62 -44.62
C GLY A 138 -5.17 25.63 -45.26
N THR A 139 -5.42 26.63 -46.11
CA THR A 139 -6.68 26.81 -46.86
C THR A 139 -7.04 25.63 -47.77
N ASP A 140 -6.07 24.78 -48.12
CA ASP A 140 -6.24 23.59 -48.96
C ASP A 140 -6.93 22.40 -48.25
N THR A 141 -7.26 22.55 -46.97
CA THR A 141 -7.94 21.49 -46.19
C THR A 141 -9.47 21.50 -46.32
N VAL A 142 -10.05 22.53 -46.94
CA VAL A 142 -11.50 22.65 -47.11
C VAL A 142 -11.82 22.95 -48.57
N GLU A 143 -12.44 22.01 -49.27
CA GLU A 143 -12.86 22.19 -50.66
C GLU A 143 -14.23 22.88 -50.70
N THR A 144 -14.25 24.18 -51.05
CA THR A 144 -15.51 24.90 -51.28
C THR A 144 -16.08 24.55 -52.64
N ARG A 145 -17.09 23.66 -52.68
CA ARG A 145 -17.88 23.43 -53.90
C ARG A 145 -19.10 24.33 -53.96
N LYS A 146 -19.26 25.05 -55.07
CA LYS A 146 -20.52 25.71 -55.41
C LYS A 146 -21.46 24.66 -55.98
N VAL A 147 -22.51 24.33 -55.23
CA VAL A 147 -23.63 23.49 -55.68
C VAL A 147 -24.79 24.37 -56.14
N GLU A 148 -25.38 24.01 -57.29
CA GLU A 148 -26.60 24.64 -57.79
C GLU A 148 -27.81 24.25 -56.95
N VAL A 149 -28.71 25.20 -56.71
CA VAL A 149 -29.90 24.99 -55.88
C VAL A 149 -30.76 23.86 -56.45
N GLY A 150 -31.00 22.82 -55.65
CA GLY A 150 -31.81 21.66 -56.04
C GLY A 150 -31.02 20.49 -56.63
N LYS A 151 -29.71 20.62 -56.85
CA LYS A 151 -28.82 19.48 -57.09
C LYS A 151 -28.04 19.19 -55.82
N GLY A 152 -28.23 17.99 -55.28
CA GLY A 152 -27.37 17.47 -54.22
C GLY A 152 -25.92 17.44 -54.67
N ILE A 153 -25.02 17.37 -53.68
CA ILE A 153 -23.57 17.30 -53.88
C ILE A 153 -23.19 16.06 -54.69
#